data_AF-A0A7S9YXP4-F1
#
_entry.id   AF-A0A7S9YXP4-F1
#
_cell.length_a   1.000
_cell.length_b   1.000
_cell.length_c   1.000
_cell.angle_alpha   90.00
_cell.angle_beta   90.00
_cell.angle_gamma   90.00
#
_symmetry.space_group_name_H-M   'P 1'
#
loop_
_entity.id
_entity.type
_entity.pdbx_description
1 polymer ?
#
loop_
_entity_poly.entity_id
_entity_poly.type
_entity_poly.pdbx_seq_one_letter_code
_entity_poly.pdbx_strand_id
1 'polypeptide(L)'
;KVVPASEIPDGWMGLDIGPDSVKSFSEALETTKTVIWNGPMGVFEFDKFAVGTEAIAKKLAELSGKGVTTIIGGGDSVAAVEKVGVAEVM
;
A
#
# COMPACT_ATOMS: atom_id res chain seq x y z
N LYS A 1 -11.03 -1.28 14.22
CA LYS A 1 -10.94 0.07 14.84
C LYS A 1 -9.74 0.76 14.22
N VAL A 2 -9.85 2.03 13.87
CA VAL A 2 -8.69 2.84 13.44
C VAL A 2 -8.26 3.69 14.63
N VAL A 3 -6.95 3.75 14.89
CA VAL A 3 -6.31 4.56 15.93
C VAL A 3 -4.99 5.11 15.38
N PRO A 4 -4.45 6.20 15.94
CA PRO A 4 -3.07 6.59 15.69
C PRO A 4 -2.11 5.42 15.97
N ALA A 5 -1.03 5.30 15.21
CA ALA A 5 -0.04 4.23 15.39
C ALA A 5 0.60 4.25 16.80
N SER A 6 0.64 5.41 17.44
CA SER A 6 1.13 5.62 18.81
C SER A 6 0.09 5.34 19.90
N GLU A 7 -1.16 5.01 19.55
CA GLU A 7 -2.29 4.88 20.47
C GLU A 7 -3.03 3.54 20.30
N ILE A 8 -2.29 2.49 19.93
CA ILE A 8 -2.82 1.12 19.90
C ILE A 8 -3.11 0.69 21.36
N PRO A 9 -4.38 0.39 21.72
CA PRO A 9 -4.71 0.01 23.10
C PRO A 9 -4.06 -1.31 23.51
N ASP A 10 -3.84 -1.48 24.81
CA ASP A 10 -3.35 -2.75 25.37
C ASP A 10 -4.22 -3.93 24.95
N GLY A 11 -3.57 -5.03 24.56
CA GLY A 11 -4.23 -6.23 24.05
C GLY A 11 -4.66 -6.16 22.59
N TRP A 12 -4.40 -5.04 21.89
CA TRP A 12 -4.61 -4.90 20.44
C TRP A 12 -3.29 -4.92 19.67
N MET A 13 -3.37 -5.20 18.37
CA MET A 13 -2.25 -5.13 17.44
C MET A 13 -2.65 -4.35 16.18
N GLY A 14 -1.69 -3.63 15.59
CA GLY A 14 -1.84 -3.02 14.28
C GLY A 14 -1.76 -4.08 13.18
N LEU A 15 -2.71 -4.06 12.25
CA LEU A 15 -2.84 -5.07 11.19
C LEU A 15 -2.82 -4.48 9.77
N ASP A 16 -3.00 -3.17 9.65
CA ASP A 16 -2.92 -2.42 8.40
C ASP A 16 -2.59 -0.95 8.72
N ILE A 17 -2.11 -0.21 7.73
CA ILE A 17 -1.89 1.23 7.87
C ILE A 17 -3.22 1.98 7.92
N GLY A 18 -3.25 3.07 8.68
CA GLY A 18 -4.42 3.94 8.79
C GLY A 18 -4.57 4.90 7.60
N PRO A 19 -5.73 5.58 7.49
CA PRO A 19 -6.01 6.54 6.41
C PRO A 19 -5.01 7.71 6.37
N ASP A 20 -4.52 8.15 7.52
CA ASP A 20 -3.52 9.23 7.60
C ASP A 20 -2.19 8.79 6.99
N SER A 21 -1.76 7.56 7.25
CA SER A 21 -0.55 6.98 6.64
C SER A 21 -0.71 6.80 5.14
N VAL A 22 -1.87 6.32 4.67
CA VAL A 22 -2.18 6.22 3.23
C VAL A 22 -2.07 7.59 2.57
N LYS A 23 -2.62 8.65 3.18
CA LYS A 23 -2.53 10.01 2.68
C LYS A 23 -1.07 10.48 2.63
N SER A 24 -0.32 10.37 3.73
CA SER A 24 1.07 10.82 3.78
C SER A 24 1.97 10.10 2.79
N PHE A 25 1.80 8.79 2.62
CA PHE A 25 2.55 8.03 1.61
C PHE A 25 2.16 8.43 0.19
N SER A 26 0.86 8.61 -0.08
CA SER A 26 0.39 9.05 -1.39
C SER A 26 0.97 10.42 -1.77
N GLU A 27 0.99 11.37 -0.83
CA GLU A 27 1.58 12.71 -1.02
C GLU A 27 3.08 12.64 -1.28
N ALA A 28 3.81 11.81 -0.53
CA ALA A 28 5.24 11.62 -0.74
C ALA A 28 5.56 11.03 -2.13
N LEU A 29 4.71 10.11 -2.61
CA LEU A 29 4.90 9.44 -3.90
C LEU A 29 4.70 10.37 -5.12
N GLU A 30 3.91 11.44 -5.02
CA GLU A 30 3.61 12.35 -6.15
C GLU A 30 4.86 12.98 -6.79
N THR A 31 5.93 13.14 -6.02
CA THR A 31 7.16 13.79 -6.49
C THR A 31 8.20 12.80 -7.02
N THR A 32 7.91 11.51 -6.95
CA THR A 32 8.87 10.45 -7.31
C THR A 32 8.93 10.21 -8.82
N LYS A 33 10.09 9.72 -9.28
CA LYS A 33 10.31 9.29 -10.69
C LYS A 33 10.54 7.79 -10.82
N THR A 34 11.03 7.17 -9.74
CA THR A 34 11.19 5.74 -9.62
C THR A 34 10.76 5.30 -8.23
N VAL A 35 9.96 4.24 -8.15
CA VAL A 35 9.50 3.63 -6.91
C VAL A 35 9.90 2.16 -6.91
N ILE A 36 10.40 1.70 -5.77
CA ILE A 36 10.62 0.27 -5.50
C ILE A 36 9.73 -0.09 -4.32
N TRP A 37 8.82 -1.03 -4.52
CA TRP A 37 7.91 -1.48 -3.46
C TRP A 37 8.07 -2.98 -3.21
N ASN A 38 8.31 -3.34 -1.95
CA ASN A 38 8.46 -4.72 -1.49
C ASN A 38 7.87 -4.87 -0.08
N GLY A 39 6.84 -5.69 0.04
CA GLY A 39 6.06 -5.95 1.24
C GLY A 39 4.69 -5.24 1.23
N PRO A 40 3.58 -5.93 1.53
CA PRO A 40 2.27 -5.29 1.74
C PRO A 40 2.30 -4.35 2.95
N MET A 41 1.32 -3.44 3.02
CA MET A 41 1.22 -2.44 4.10
C MET A 41 0.52 -2.98 5.36
N GLY A 42 -0.07 -4.16 5.24
CA GLY A 42 -0.84 -4.84 6.28
C GLY A 42 -1.01 -6.33 5.97
N VAL A 43 -1.81 -7.03 6.76
CA VAL A 43 -2.12 -8.45 6.59
C VAL A 43 -3.20 -8.62 5.50
N PHE A 44 -2.81 -8.35 4.25
CA PHE A 44 -3.69 -8.21 3.08
C PHE A 44 -4.49 -9.47 2.71
N GLU A 45 -4.09 -10.61 3.24
CA GLU A 45 -4.81 -11.88 3.13
C GLU A 45 -6.20 -11.81 3.76
N PHE A 46 -6.43 -10.89 4.70
CA PHE A 46 -7.74 -10.57 5.26
C PHE A 46 -8.25 -9.25 4.69
N ASP A 47 -9.41 -9.26 4.03
CA ASP A 47 -9.94 -8.07 3.36
C ASP A 47 -10.12 -6.85 4.27
N LYS A 48 -10.37 -7.08 5.57
CA LYS A 48 -10.46 -6.01 6.58
C LYS A 48 -9.13 -5.27 6.82
N PHE A 49 -8.01 -5.86 6.44
CA PHE A 49 -6.65 -5.37 6.64
C PHE A 49 -5.86 -5.26 5.32
N ALA A 50 -6.56 -5.30 4.18
CA ALA A 50 -5.99 -5.12 2.86
C ALA A 50 -6.05 -3.66 2.38
N VAL A 51 -6.87 -2.82 3.03
CA VAL A 51 -7.25 -1.48 2.55
C VAL A 51 -6.04 -0.59 2.28
N GLY A 52 -5.06 -0.57 3.19
CA GLY A 52 -3.83 0.21 3.03
C GLY A 52 -2.98 -0.29 1.87
N THR A 53 -2.82 -1.61 1.76
CA THR A 53 -2.09 -2.25 0.65
C THR A 53 -2.74 -1.93 -0.69
N GLU A 54 -4.06 -2.04 -0.80
CA GLU A 54 -4.80 -1.70 -2.02
C GLU A 54 -4.68 -0.23 -2.39
N ALA A 55 -4.74 0.67 -1.40
CA ALA A 55 -4.63 2.10 -1.64
C ALA A 55 -3.25 2.46 -2.21
N ILE A 56 -2.17 1.90 -1.66
CA ILE A 56 -0.82 2.11 -2.18
C ILE A 56 -0.66 1.47 -3.56
N ALA A 57 -1.15 0.25 -3.79
CA ALA A 57 -1.11 -0.40 -5.11
C ALA A 57 -1.81 0.44 -6.18
N LYS A 58 -3.02 0.94 -5.91
CA LYS A 58 -3.77 1.82 -6.81
C LYS A 58 -3.04 3.14 -7.06
N LYS A 59 -2.41 3.72 -6.03
CA LYS A 59 -1.64 4.95 -6.18
C LYS A 59 -0.41 4.76 -7.07
N LEU A 60 0.30 3.66 -6.90
CA LEU A 60 1.46 3.34 -7.73
C LEU A 60 1.05 3.06 -9.18
N ALA A 61 -0.05 2.36 -9.41
CA ALA A 61 -0.60 2.17 -10.76
C ALA A 61 -0.96 3.50 -11.45
N GLU A 62 -1.59 4.43 -10.71
CA GLU A 62 -1.88 5.78 -11.20
C GLU A 62 -0.59 6.50 -11.62
N LEU A 63 0.47 6.40 -10.83
CA LEU A 63 1.76 7.03 -11.09
C LEU A 63 2.52 6.37 -12.25
N SER A 64 2.49 5.03 -12.35
CA SER A 64 3.03 4.29 -13.49
C SER A 64 2.38 4.76 -14.80
N GLY A 65 1.05 4.95 -14.81
CA GLY A 65 0.32 5.54 -15.93
C GLY A 65 0.75 6.97 -16.30
N LYS A 66 1.38 7.71 -15.37
CA LYS A 66 1.97 9.04 -15.60
C LYS A 66 3.47 9.00 -15.96
N GLY A 67 4.03 7.82 -16.19
CA GLY A 67 5.42 7.63 -16.58
C GLY A 67 6.41 7.52 -15.42
N VAL A 68 5.93 7.29 -14.19
CA VAL A 68 6.81 6.91 -13.07
C VAL A 68 7.24 5.46 -13.26
N THR A 69 8.51 5.15 -13.04
CA THR A 69 8.98 3.76 -13.08
C THR A 69 8.65 3.08 -11.75
N THR A 70 7.82 2.04 -11.77
CA THR A 70 7.53 1.26 -10.56
C THR A 70 8.16 -0.13 -10.68
N ILE A 71 8.84 -0.57 -9.62
CA ILE A 71 9.43 -1.90 -9.51
C ILE A 71 8.80 -2.59 -8.30
N ILE A 72 8.10 -3.69 -8.54
CA ILE A 72 7.50 -4.50 -7.49
C ILE A 72 8.37 -5.72 -7.21
N GLY A 73 8.71 -5.92 -5.95
CA GLY A 73 9.47 -7.08 -5.47
C GLY A 73 8.77 -7.79 -4.32
N GLY A 74 9.10 -9.07 -4.12
CA GLY A 74 8.49 -9.91 -3.08
C GLY A 74 7.20 -10.58 -3.54
N GLY A 75 7.06 -11.87 -3.21
CA GLY A 75 5.90 -12.67 -3.65
C GLY A 75 4.57 -12.11 -3.18
N ASP A 76 4.51 -11.61 -1.94
CA ASP A 76 3.27 -11.08 -1.35
C ASP A 76 2.83 -9.75 -1.98
N SER A 77 3.77 -8.86 -2.31
CA SER A 77 3.44 -7.61 -3.03
C SER A 77 2.97 -7.88 -4.45
N VAL A 78 3.57 -8.87 -5.14
CA VAL A 78 3.10 -9.31 -6.46
C VAL A 78 1.68 -9.85 -6.35
N ALA A 79 1.42 -10.75 -5.40
CA ALA A 79 0.07 -11.27 -5.16
C ALA A 79 -0.94 -10.17 -4.81
N ALA A 80 -0.52 -9.15 -4.07
CA ALA A 80 -1.38 -8.01 -3.74
C ALA A 80 -1.76 -7.18 -4.97
N VAL A 81 -0.82 -6.84 -5.87
CA VAL A 81 -1.15 -6.07 -7.09
C VAL A 81 -2.00 -6.85 -8.07
N GLU A 82 -1.83 -8.18 -8.12
CA GLU A 82 -2.67 -9.09 -8.90
C GLU A 82 -4.09 -9.15 -8.32
N LYS A 83 -4.24 -9.33 -7.00
CA LYS A 83 -5.55 -9.32 -6.32
C LYS A 83 -6.33 -8.03 -6.58
N VAL A 84 -5.63 -6.90 -6.66
CA VAL A 84 -6.23 -5.58 -6.91
C VAL A 84 -6.50 -5.33 -8.40
N GLY A 85 -5.90 -6.13 -9.30
CA GLY A 85 -6.08 -6.01 -10.75
C GLY A 85 -5.31 -4.86 -11.38
N VAL A 86 -4.16 -4.47 -10.80
CA VAL A 86 -3.33 -3.36 -11.28
C VAL A 86 -1.95 -3.81 -11.80
N ALA A 87 -1.65 -5.10 -11.77
CA ALA A 87 -0.36 -5.63 -12.19
C ALA A 87 0.05 -5.25 -13.63
N GLU A 88 -0.90 -5.17 -14.57
CA GLU A 88 -0.60 -4.85 -15.98
C GLU A 88 -0.23 -3.39 -16.23
N VAL A 89 -0.66 -2.48 -15.34
CA VAL A 89 -0.42 -1.03 -15.46
C VAL A 89 0.75 -0.55 -14.61
N MET A 90 1.40 -1.45 -13.87
CA MET A 90 2.45 -1.14 -12.90
C MET A 90 3.86 -1.43 -13.41
#